data_AF-A0A4R4QPV4-F1
#
_entry.id   AF-A0A4R4QPV4-F1
#
_cell.length_a   1.000
_cell.length_b   1.000
_cell.length_c   1.000
_cell.angle_alpha   90.00
_cell.angle_beta   90.00
_cell.angle_gamma   90.00
#
_symmetry.space_group_name_H-M   'P 1'
#
loop_
_entity.id
_entity.type
_entity.pdbx_description
1 polymer ?
#
loop_
_entity_poly.entity_id
_entity_poly.type
_entity_poly.pdbx_seq_one_letter_code
_entity_poly.pdbx_strand_id
1 'polypeptide(L)'
;MIDRHQAEQLAAVWAHRDSQRLGYECVPTVDEFDLGFVISSTVSTQARTLPGDLPTTVVDRETGEVTTWPRVPPNVVEELYRRNRPSGPRAPRTVDPAGQLLREIGRLPTPGAIAHLSLDGRMFRAQGVKGDVELRHHPLVRRYLDELPAGHLGRGGDRHAELVVVSDVLHEYDHRRVAEGIAPMDMGDAESLLAAARIELFRVREPGDPAGGHAERPCDSCLNFLVHFNVLRWSELAYTQEWLPEHHSPHRPGRFPAEVADALMDAGWEEGGLNEVLCAGAIRETCEVRGARHRHEPFPAAVRALTAFPALLSRRRGPGEQVWISRFTTNPLRGAHSADTLADFAAVLGSRLFPFGSEHGESILAVDEQGRVFALDQAGEWFLGADVDAALTTLLLGREPARVRDDGTW
;
A
#
# COMPACT_ATOMS: atom_id res chain seq x y z
N MET A 1 -2.09 23.61 1.34
CA MET A 1 -3.44 24.17 1.58
C MET A 1 -4.34 23.66 0.47
N ILE A 2 -5.53 23.18 0.82
CA ILE A 2 -6.56 22.72 -0.11
C ILE A 2 -7.41 23.91 -0.54
N ASP A 3 -7.57 24.12 -1.85
CA ASP A 3 -8.46 25.14 -2.40
C ASP A 3 -9.86 24.59 -2.74
N ARG A 4 -10.78 25.49 -3.09
CA ARG A 4 -12.17 25.13 -3.43
C ARG A 4 -12.24 24.19 -4.63
N HIS A 5 -11.42 24.41 -5.65
CA HIS A 5 -11.43 23.61 -6.87
C HIS A 5 -10.96 22.18 -6.58
N GLN A 6 -9.89 22.03 -5.80
CA GLN A 6 -9.40 20.75 -5.32
C GLN A 6 -10.46 20.02 -4.48
N ALA A 7 -11.18 20.73 -3.61
CA ALA A 7 -12.28 20.14 -2.84
C ALA A 7 -13.43 19.64 -3.73
N GLU A 8 -13.78 20.35 -4.82
CA GLU A 8 -14.78 19.88 -5.79
C GLU A 8 -14.33 18.63 -6.54
N GLN A 9 -13.05 18.59 -6.95
CA GLN A 9 -12.46 17.43 -7.60
C GLN A 9 -12.48 16.20 -6.68
N LEU A 10 -12.08 16.37 -5.42
CA LEU A 10 -12.15 15.32 -4.40
C LEU A 10 -13.58 14.81 -4.22
N ALA A 11 -14.55 15.73 -4.06
CA ALA A 11 -15.94 15.38 -3.90
C ALA A 11 -16.49 14.59 -5.09
N ALA A 12 -16.17 15.03 -6.32
CA ALA A 12 -16.56 14.32 -7.54
C ALA A 12 -15.97 12.91 -7.60
N VAL A 13 -14.69 12.74 -7.25
CA VAL A 13 -14.03 11.43 -7.24
C VAL A 13 -14.65 10.52 -6.18
N TRP A 14 -14.89 11.01 -4.96
CA TRP A 14 -15.48 10.22 -3.89
C TRP A 14 -16.93 9.83 -4.19
N ALA A 15 -17.76 10.76 -4.68
CA ALA A 15 -19.13 10.47 -5.08
C ALA A 15 -19.20 9.48 -6.25
N HIS A 16 -18.26 9.56 -7.20
CA HIS A 16 -18.14 8.56 -8.27
C HIS A 16 -17.81 7.18 -7.72
N ARG A 17 -16.84 7.07 -6.79
CA ARG A 17 -16.49 5.81 -6.12
C ARG A 17 -17.67 5.24 -5.32
N ASP A 18 -18.39 6.08 -4.59
CA ASP A 18 -19.60 5.67 -3.87
C ASP A 18 -20.68 5.17 -4.82
N SER A 19 -20.85 5.84 -5.97
CA SER A 19 -21.82 5.39 -6.99
C SER A 19 -21.53 3.99 -7.49
N GLN A 20 -20.24 3.68 -7.69
CA GLN A 20 -19.79 2.35 -8.10
C GLN A 20 -20.01 1.30 -7.00
N ARG A 21 -19.69 1.65 -5.75
CA ARG A 21 -19.85 0.75 -4.60
C ARG A 21 -21.32 0.44 -4.30
N LEU A 22 -22.19 1.44 -4.41
CA LEU A 22 -23.59 1.35 -4.04
C LEU A 22 -24.51 0.91 -5.19
N GLY A 23 -24.05 1.04 -6.44
CA GLY A 23 -24.80 0.64 -7.63
C GLY A 23 -25.88 1.65 -8.07
N TYR A 24 -25.83 2.88 -7.58
CA TYR A 24 -26.71 3.98 -7.99
C TYR A 24 -25.97 5.32 -7.94
N GLU A 25 -26.45 6.31 -8.68
CA GLU A 25 -25.80 7.62 -8.79
C GLU A 25 -25.78 8.37 -7.45
N CYS A 26 -24.58 8.80 -7.06
CA CYS A 26 -24.29 9.68 -5.95
C CYS A 26 -23.78 11.01 -6.50
N VAL A 27 -24.44 12.10 -6.12
CA VAL A 27 -24.11 13.46 -6.57
C VAL A 27 -23.34 14.17 -5.44
N PRO A 28 -22.12 14.67 -5.70
CA PRO A 28 -21.33 15.33 -4.68
C PRO A 28 -21.94 16.67 -4.27
N THR A 29 -21.80 17.02 -2.99
CA THR A 29 -22.03 18.35 -2.47
C THR A 29 -20.79 18.82 -1.72
N VAL A 30 -20.50 20.12 -1.82
CA VAL A 30 -19.39 20.74 -1.09
C VAL A 30 -19.84 22.08 -0.54
N ASP A 31 -19.73 22.23 0.76
CA ASP A 31 -20.01 23.46 1.50
C ASP A 31 -18.70 23.99 2.08
N GLU A 32 -18.32 25.22 1.72
CA GLU A 32 -17.08 25.85 2.20
C GLU A 32 -17.35 26.67 3.47
N PHE A 33 -16.43 26.56 4.43
CA PHE A 33 -16.41 27.39 5.64
C PHE A 33 -14.99 27.84 5.97
N ASP A 34 -14.82 28.67 7.00
CA ASP A 34 -13.56 29.33 7.34
C ASP A 34 -12.37 28.39 7.57
N LEU A 35 -12.61 27.16 8.05
CA LEU A 35 -11.55 26.18 8.35
C LEU A 35 -11.40 25.07 7.29
N GLY A 36 -12.28 25.00 6.29
CA GLY A 36 -12.30 23.83 5.41
C GLY A 36 -13.51 23.70 4.51
N PHE A 37 -13.78 22.45 4.14
CA PHE A 37 -14.87 22.06 3.26
C PHE A 37 -15.62 20.88 3.86
N VAL A 38 -16.95 20.96 3.95
CA VAL A 38 -17.83 19.83 4.24
C VAL A 38 -18.19 19.18 2.90
N ILE A 39 -17.79 17.93 2.71
CA ILE A 39 -18.06 17.13 1.52
C ILE A 39 -19.03 16.02 1.89
N SER A 40 -20.08 15.86 1.10
CA SER A 40 -21.02 14.73 1.23
C SER A 40 -21.56 14.31 -0.14
N SER A 41 -22.31 13.21 -0.15
CA SER A 41 -22.99 12.70 -1.33
C SER A 41 -24.51 12.70 -1.11
N THR A 42 -25.25 13.18 -2.10
CA THR A 42 -26.71 13.08 -2.19
C THR A 42 -27.10 12.00 -3.18
N VAL A 43 -28.25 11.36 -2.94
CA VAL A 43 -28.74 10.25 -3.74
C VAL A 43 -30.23 10.42 -3.98
N SER A 44 -30.77 9.70 -4.96
CA SER A 44 -32.20 9.65 -5.20
C SER A 44 -32.96 9.26 -3.93
N THR A 45 -34.14 9.86 -3.70
CA THR A 45 -35.02 9.53 -2.56
C THR A 45 -35.54 8.08 -2.61
N GLN A 46 -35.43 7.43 -3.78
CA GLN A 46 -35.78 6.02 -3.95
C GLN A 46 -34.62 5.06 -3.59
N ALA A 47 -33.40 5.58 -3.41
CA ALA A 47 -32.24 4.76 -3.04
C ALA A 47 -32.33 4.34 -1.58
N ARG A 48 -32.10 3.06 -1.31
CA ARG A 48 -31.96 2.55 0.06
C ARG A 48 -30.50 2.73 0.49
N THR A 49 -30.28 3.67 1.39
CA THR A 49 -28.97 3.89 2.03
C THR A 49 -28.94 3.16 3.36
N LEU A 50 -27.84 2.45 3.63
CA LEU A 50 -27.55 1.88 4.94
C LEU A 50 -26.76 2.89 5.78
N PRO A 51 -26.80 2.79 7.12
CA PRO A 51 -25.90 3.55 7.98
C PRO A 51 -24.44 3.36 7.56
N GLY A 52 -23.75 4.46 7.24
CA GLY A 52 -22.36 4.46 6.79
C GLY A 52 -22.14 4.59 5.27
N ASP A 53 -23.18 4.47 4.44
CA ASP A 53 -23.02 4.46 2.98
C ASP A 53 -22.61 5.80 2.36
N LEU A 54 -22.89 6.92 3.01
CA LEU A 54 -22.64 8.27 2.48
C LEU A 54 -22.07 9.13 3.61
N PRO A 55 -20.77 8.97 3.94
CA PRO A 55 -20.17 9.69 5.04
C PRO A 55 -20.18 11.20 4.77
N THR A 56 -20.48 11.97 5.81
CA THR A 56 -20.24 13.42 5.78
C THR A 56 -18.81 13.66 6.24
N THR A 57 -18.02 14.34 5.42
CA THR A 57 -16.57 14.42 5.60
C THR A 57 -16.14 15.88 5.65
N VAL A 58 -15.23 16.24 6.55
CA VAL A 58 -14.58 17.55 6.57
C VAL A 58 -13.16 17.42 6.08
N VAL A 59 -12.79 18.24 5.11
CA VAL A 59 -11.41 18.46 4.66
C VAL A 59 -10.90 19.78 5.26
N ASP A 60 -9.92 19.69 6.16
CA ASP A 60 -9.27 20.88 6.75
C ASP A 60 -8.45 21.60 5.67
N ARG A 61 -8.70 22.90 5.50
CA ARG A 61 -8.09 23.72 4.45
C ARG A 61 -6.57 23.78 4.56
N GLU A 62 -6.06 23.94 5.77
CA GLU A 62 -4.64 24.18 6.01
C GLU A 62 -3.84 22.89 5.89
N THR A 63 -4.35 21.83 6.49
CA THR A 63 -3.64 20.56 6.70
C THR A 63 -4.00 19.46 5.71
N GLY A 64 -5.13 19.59 5.00
CA GLY A 64 -5.66 18.50 4.16
C GLY A 64 -6.14 17.29 4.96
N GLU A 65 -6.29 17.41 6.30
CA GLU A 65 -6.80 16.32 7.13
C GLU A 65 -8.27 16.03 6.80
N VAL A 66 -8.58 14.73 6.68
CA VAL A 66 -9.92 14.23 6.37
C VAL A 66 -10.53 13.60 7.62
N THR A 67 -11.68 14.10 8.05
CA THR A 67 -12.43 13.59 9.22
C THR A 67 -13.87 13.26 8.85
N THR A 68 -14.42 12.19 9.42
CA THR A 68 -15.80 11.75 9.18
C THR A 68 -16.71 12.20 10.31
N TRP A 69 -17.88 12.73 9.96
CA TRP A 69 -18.85 13.33 10.86
C TRP A 69 -20.24 12.71 10.67
N PRO A 70 -21.14 12.83 11.68
CA PRO A 70 -22.52 12.41 11.54
C PRO A 70 -23.22 13.12 10.36
N ARG A 71 -24.20 12.44 9.77
CA ARG A 71 -24.99 12.98 8.67
C ARG A 71 -26.03 13.99 9.18
N VAL A 72 -25.57 15.20 9.43
CA VAL A 72 -26.37 16.37 9.86
C VAL A 72 -26.15 17.53 8.88
N PRO A 73 -26.98 18.59 8.90
CA PRO A 73 -26.79 19.75 8.03
C PRO A 73 -25.36 20.33 8.13
N PRO A 74 -24.78 20.84 7.02
CA PRO A 74 -23.38 21.31 7.00
C PRO A 74 -23.05 22.31 8.10
N ASN A 75 -23.94 23.27 8.39
CA ASN A 75 -23.74 24.25 9.44
C ASN A 75 -23.57 23.61 10.84
N VAL A 76 -24.23 22.47 11.10
CA VAL A 76 -24.06 21.72 12.35
C VAL A 76 -22.70 21.00 12.37
N VAL A 77 -22.27 20.47 11.22
CA VAL A 77 -20.92 19.87 11.07
C VAL A 77 -19.84 20.91 11.33
N GLU A 78 -20.00 22.13 10.79
CA GLU A 78 -19.07 23.24 11.00
C GLU A 78 -18.92 23.58 12.49
N GLU A 79 -20.04 23.71 13.21
CA GLU A 79 -20.04 23.97 14.66
C GLU A 79 -19.37 22.84 15.45
N LEU A 80 -19.70 21.59 15.12
CA LEU A 80 -19.09 20.41 15.73
C LEU A 80 -17.59 20.34 15.43
N TYR A 81 -17.18 20.64 14.20
CA TYR A 81 -15.78 20.66 13.80
C TYR A 81 -15.00 21.73 14.57
N ARG A 82 -15.51 22.97 14.63
CA ARG A 82 -14.90 24.06 15.41
C ARG A 82 -14.73 23.69 16.88
N ARG A 83 -15.74 23.05 17.47
CA ARG A 83 -15.72 22.65 18.90
C ARG A 83 -14.69 21.55 19.19
N ASN A 84 -14.51 20.62 18.26
CA ASN A 84 -13.64 19.45 18.45
C ASN A 84 -12.25 19.60 17.83
N ARG A 85 -12.00 20.65 17.03
CA ARG A 85 -10.68 20.95 16.50
C ARG A 85 -9.73 21.22 17.68
N PRO A 86 -8.59 20.52 17.78
CA PRO A 86 -7.64 20.74 18.87
C PRO A 86 -7.23 22.22 18.94
N SER A 87 -7.27 22.81 20.13
CA SER A 87 -6.76 24.16 20.37
C SER A 87 -5.25 24.11 20.60
N GLY A 88 -4.50 24.91 19.85
CA GLY A 88 -3.04 25.04 19.97
C GLY A 88 -2.25 24.44 18.80
N PRO A 89 -0.91 24.46 18.89
CA PRO A 89 -0.05 23.85 17.88
C PRO A 89 -0.33 22.35 17.80
N ARG A 90 -0.38 21.80 16.59
CA ARG A 90 -0.55 20.35 16.39
C ARG A 90 0.80 19.64 16.55
N ALA A 91 0.75 18.40 17.00
CA ALA A 91 1.91 17.52 16.92
C ALA A 91 2.39 17.43 15.45
N PRO A 92 3.71 17.37 15.21
CA PRO A 92 4.23 17.06 13.90
C PRO A 92 3.66 15.75 13.38
N ARG A 93 3.49 15.65 12.06
CA ARG A 93 3.15 14.40 11.38
C ARG A 93 4.30 13.94 10.53
N THR A 94 4.42 12.63 10.39
CA THR A 94 5.38 11.97 9.51
C THR A 94 5.17 12.37 8.06
N VAL A 95 3.91 12.56 7.65
CA VAL A 95 3.56 12.96 6.29
C VAL A 95 2.54 14.07 6.30
N ASP A 96 2.69 15.02 5.37
CA ASP A 96 1.69 16.04 5.11
C ASP A 96 0.43 15.39 4.47
N PRO A 97 -0.73 15.40 5.15
CA PRO A 97 -1.94 14.78 4.64
C PRO A 97 -2.42 15.37 3.31
N ALA A 98 -2.15 16.66 3.06
CA ALA A 98 -2.62 17.33 1.85
C ALA A 98 -2.07 16.70 0.57
N GLY A 99 -0.77 16.34 0.55
CA GLY A 99 -0.13 15.74 -0.62
C GLY A 99 -0.73 14.38 -0.98
N GLN A 100 -0.98 13.54 0.04
CA GLN A 100 -1.63 12.24 -0.17
C GLN A 100 -3.07 12.39 -0.65
N LEU A 101 -3.82 13.30 -0.03
CA LEU A 101 -5.21 13.56 -0.38
C LEU A 101 -5.35 14.02 -1.84
N LEU A 102 -4.51 14.96 -2.28
CA LEU A 102 -4.55 15.49 -3.65
C LEU A 102 -4.19 14.43 -4.69
N ARG A 103 -3.33 13.46 -4.36
CA ARG A 103 -3.02 12.34 -5.25
C ARG A 103 -4.26 11.49 -5.55
N GLU A 104 -5.22 11.38 -4.63
CA GLU A 104 -6.46 10.63 -4.85
C GLU A 104 -7.36 11.21 -5.94
N ILE A 105 -7.16 12.48 -6.32
CA ILE A 105 -7.92 13.11 -7.42
C ILE A 105 -7.66 12.38 -8.74
N GLY A 106 -6.39 12.03 -8.99
CA GLY A 106 -5.94 11.46 -10.27
C GLY A 106 -5.60 9.97 -10.21
N ARG A 107 -5.44 9.39 -9.02
CA ARG A 107 -4.98 8.00 -8.84
C ARG A 107 -5.87 7.22 -7.90
N LEU A 108 -5.98 5.91 -8.14
CA LEU A 108 -6.61 5.01 -7.19
C LEU A 108 -5.71 4.79 -5.95
N PRO A 109 -6.30 4.66 -4.74
CA PRO A 109 -5.54 4.37 -3.53
C PRO A 109 -5.07 2.91 -3.46
N THR A 110 -5.57 2.05 -4.35
CA THR A 110 -5.23 0.63 -4.43
C THR A 110 -3.96 0.39 -5.27
N PRO A 111 -3.17 -0.66 -4.99
CA PRO A 111 -3.16 -1.35 -3.71
C PRO A 111 -2.58 -0.45 -2.62
N GLY A 112 -3.09 -0.54 -1.40
CA GLY A 112 -2.63 0.25 -0.27
C GLY A 112 -2.70 -0.53 1.04
N ALA A 113 -2.27 0.09 2.13
CA ALA A 113 -2.46 -0.45 3.47
C ALA A 113 -2.76 0.66 4.48
N ILE A 114 -3.46 0.29 5.54
CA ILE A 114 -3.81 1.15 6.68
C ILE A 114 -3.39 0.43 7.95
N ALA A 115 -2.73 1.15 8.85
CA ALA A 115 -2.40 0.67 10.19
C ALA A 115 -3.23 1.42 11.23
N HIS A 116 -3.88 0.68 12.12
CA HIS A 116 -4.54 1.19 13.32
C HIS A 116 -3.72 0.80 14.53
N LEU A 117 -3.22 1.78 15.28
CA LEU A 117 -2.52 1.57 16.55
C LEU A 117 -3.37 2.12 17.69
N SER A 118 -3.82 1.23 18.57
CA SER A 118 -4.60 1.59 19.76
C SER A 118 -3.70 1.65 20.99
N LEU A 119 -3.75 2.76 21.72
CA LEU A 119 -2.94 3.04 22.90
C LEU A 119 -3.72 3.97 23.85
N ASP A 120 -3.81 3.62 25.13
CA ASP A 120 -4.52 4.40 26.16
C ASP A 120 -5.97 4.77 25.78
N GLY A 121 -6.68 3.84 25.14
CA GLY A 121 -8.07 4.06 24.68
C GLY A 121 -8.21 5.01 23.48
N ARG A 122 -7.09 5.50 22.92
CA ARG A 122 -7.05 6.27 21.68
C ARG A 122 -6.61 5.37 20.53
N MET A 123 -7.15 5.62 19.34
CA MET A 123 -6.74 4.95 18.11
C MET A 123 -6.05 5.96 17.19
N PHE A 124 -4.86 5.59 16.73
CA PHE A 124 -4.05 6.30 15.75
C PHE A 124 -4.13 5.54 14.43
N ARG A 125 -4.24 6.27 13.32
CA ARG A 125 -4.38 5.69 11.98
C ARG A 125 -3.39 6.34 11.03
N ALA A 126 -2.65 5.51 10.29
CA ALA A 126 -1.85 5.95 9.15
C ALA A 126 -2.08 5.05 7.94
N GLN A 127 -1.71 5.55 6.77
CA GLN A 127 -1.77 4.85 5.49
C GLN A 127 -0.37 4.76 4.88
N GLY A 128 -0.16 3.75 4.04
CA GLY A 128 1.04 3.66 3.21
C GLY A 128 1.18 4.88 2.30
N VAL A 129 2.41 5.38 2.16
CA VAL A 129 2.69 6.67 1.53
C VAL A 129 3.10 6.49 0.08
N LYS A 130 2.23 6.93 -0.84
CA LYS A 130 2.52 6.96 -2.28
C LYS A 130 2.88 8.35 -2.78
N GLY A 131 3.55 8.39 -3.92
CA GLY A 131 3.93 9.62 -4.61
C GLY A 131 5.15 10.32 -4.02
N ASP A 132 5.50 11.45 -4.61
CA ASP A 132 6.70 12.23 -4.30
C ASP A 132 6.49 13.12 -3.06
N VAL A 133 6.26 12.47 -1.91
CA VAL A 133 6.06 13.14 -0.62
C VAL A 133 7.29 12.98 0.28
N GLU A 134 7.66 14.07 0.96
CA GLU A 134 8.70 14.10 1.99
C GLU A 134 8.21 13.41 3.27
N LEU A 135 9.04 12.53 3.83
CA LEU A 135 8.77 11.84 5.08
C LEU A 135 9.57 12.48 6.23
N ARG A 136 8.86 12.90 7.27
CA ARG A 136 9.41 13.53 8.48
C ARG A 136 9.23 12.60 9.68
N HIS A 137 9.82 11.42 9.58
CA HIS A 137 9.81 10.42 10.65
C HIS A 137 10.30 10.99 11.98
N HIS A 138 9.72 10.50 13.07
CA HIS A 138 10.16 10.79 14.43
C HIS A 138 11.65 10.45 14.57
N PRO A 139 12.45 11.24 15.32
CA PRO A 139 13.90 11.01 15.44
C PRO A 139 14.30 9.57 15.81
N LEU A 140 13.52 8.90 16.66
CA LEU A 140 13.78 7.48 17.01
C LEU A 140 13.56 6.53 15.82
N VAL A 141 12.52 6.74 15.02
CA VAL A 141 12.25 5.95 13.80
C VAL A 141 13.30 6.25 12.73
N ARG A 142 13.67 7.54 12.56
CA ARG A 142 14.75 7.93 11.65
C ARG A 142 16.07 7.25 12.02
N ARG A 143 16.42 7.23 13.31
CA ARG A 143 17.62 6.56 13.82
C ARG A 143 17.60 5.06 13.55
N TYR A 144 16.47 4.39 13.79
CA TYR A 144 16.30 2.98 13.41
C TYR A 144 16.57 2.77 11.91
N LEU A 145 15.97 3.60 11.05
CA LEU A 145 16.17 3.52 9.59
C LEU A 145 17.62 3.78 9.17
N ASP A 146 18.32 4.70 9.84
CA ASP A 146 19.73 5.02 9.58
C ASP A 146 20.70 3.91 10.04
N GLU A 147 20.35 3.20 11.11
CA GLU A 147 21.16 2.12 11.70
C GLU A 147 20.91 0.76 11.04
N LEU A 148 19.84 0.61 10.25
CA LEU A 148 19.53 -0.63 9.54
C LEU A 148 20.59 -0.96 8.48
N PRO A 149 21.13 -2.20 8.46
CA PRO A 149 21.98 -2.64 7.35
C PRO A 149 21.18 -2.70 6.05
N ALA A 150 21.88 -2.52 4.91
CA ALA A 150 21.29 -2.74 3.59
C ALA A 150 20.61 -4.12 3.52
N GLY A 151 19.52 -4.21 2.77
CA GLY A 151 18.75 -5.45 2.64
C GLY A 151 17.75 -5.71 3.77
N HIS A 152 17.77 -4.97 4.88
CA HIS A 152 16.89 -5.27 6.02
C HIS A 152 15.55 -4.54 6.00
N LEU A 153 15.41 -3.54 5.13
CA LEU A 153 14.17 -2.82 4.91
C LEU A 153 13.49 -3.31 3.64
N GLY A 154 12.18 -3.55 3.68
CA GLY A 154 11.39 -3.85 2.50
C GLY A 154 11.42 -2.70 1.50
N ARG A 155 11.05 -2.99 0.25
CA ARG A 155 10.91 -1.96 -0.78
C ARG A 155 9.97 -0.84 -0.32
N GLY A 156 10.50 0.38 -0.28
CA GLY A 156 9.79 1.56 0.24
C GLY A 156 9.32 1.39 1.70
N GLY A 157 10.01 0.59 2.52
CA GLY A 157 9.57 0.26 3.88
C GLY A 157 9.41 1.47 4.79
N ASP A 158 10.18 2.54 4.55
CA ASP A 158 10.04 3.84 5.23
C ASP A 158 8.68 4.52 4.97
N ARG A 159 7.94 4.09 3.95
CA ARG A 159 6.61 4.58 3.57
C ARG A 159 5.47 3.69 4.05
N HIS A 160 5.76 2.58 4.71
CA HIS A 160 4.72 1.63 5.12
C HIS A 160 3.89 2.19 6.28
N ALA A 161 2.59 1.88 6.29
CA ALA A 161 1.63 2.40 7.25
C ALA A 161 2.05 2.13 8.71
N GLU A 162 2.71 1.01 8.94
CA GLU A 162 3.25 0.57 10.23
C GLU A 162 4.30 1.54 10.78
N LEU A 163 5.25 1.98 9.95
CA LEU A 163 6.28 2.92 10.36
C LEU A 163 5.70 4.32 10.57
N VAL A 164 4.79 4.73 9.67
CA VAL A 164 4.13 6.04 9.76
C VAL A 164 3.29 6.15 11.02
N VAL A 165 2.48 5.13 11.38
CA VAL A 165 1.63 5.21 12.57
C VAL A 165 2.44 5.23 13.87
N VAL A 166 3.52 4.45 13.96
CA VAL A 166 4.42 4.47 15.14
C VAL A 166 5.11 5.83 15.24
N SER A 167 5.62 6.36 14.12
CA SER A 167 6.23 7.67 14.08
C SER A 167 5.26 8.79 14.49
N ASP A 168 4.02 8.77 14.01
CA ASP A 168 2.99 9.75 14.38
C ASP A 168 2.60 9.67 15.86
N VAL A 169 2.54 8.46 16.43
CA VAL A 169 2.33 8.27 17.88
C VAL A 169 3.48 8.89 18.66
N LEU A 170 4.72 8.64 18.28
CA LEU A 170 5.88 9.18 18.98
C LEU A 170 5.91 10.72 18.92
N HIS A 171 5.66 11.31 17.75
CA HIS A 171 5.53 12.77 17.61
C HIS A 171 4.44 13.35 18.52
N GLU A 172 3.28 12.70 18.62
CA GLU A 172 2.18 13.13 19.47
C GLU A 172 2.57 13.12 20.96
N TYR A 173 3.24 12.06 21.42
CA TYR A 173 3.63 11.95 22.84
C TYR A 173 4.79 12.90 23.19
N ASP A 174 5.76 13.07 22.30
CA ASP A 174 6.83 14.05 22.49
C ASP A 174 6.32 15.48 22.46
N HIS A 175 5.34 15.78 21.60
CA HIS A 175 4.69 17.08 21.59
C HIS A 175 4.07 17.42 22.95
N ARG A 176 3.42 16.46 23.61
CA ARG A 176 2.87 16.65 24.97
C ARG A 176 3.97 16.77 26.02
N ARG A 177 5.01 15.92 25.98
CA ARG A 177 6.15 16.01 26.91
C ARG A 177 6.80 17.39 26.86
N VAL A 178 7.05 17.90 25.65
CA VAL A 178 7.65 19.23 25.46
C VAL A 178 6.74 20.33 26.01
N ALA A 179 5.42 20.23 25.82
CA ALA A 179 4.47 21.18 26.40
C ALA A 179 4.47 21.16 27.95
N GLU A 180 4.84 20.04 28.55
CA GLU A 180 5.00 19.86 30.00
C GLU A 180 6.43 20.16 30.50
N GLY A 181 7.36 20.54 29.62
CA GLY A 181 8.77 20.79 29.95
C GLY A 181 9.59 19.52 30.21
N ILE A 182 9.10 18.37 29.76
CA ILE A 182 9.75 17.07 29.82
C ILE A 182 10.57 16.86 28.54
N ALA A 183 11.74 16.23 28.66
CA ALA A 183 12.58 15.92 27.51
C ALA A 183 11.88 14.96 26.52
N PRO A 184 12.20 15.05 25.22
CA PRO A 184 11.79 14.07 24.21
C PRO A 184 12.11 12.63 24.64
N MET A 185 11.29 11.67 24.21
CA MET A 185 11.45 10.25 24.51
C MET A 185 12.79 9.71 24.01
N ASP A 186 13.44 8.91 24.86
CA ASP A 186 14.45 7.97 24.41
C ASP A 186 13.82 6.64 23.97
N MET A 187 14.65 5.64 23.60
CA MET A 187 14.13 4.34 23.21
C MET A 187 13.46 3.59 24.37
N GLY A 188 13.98 3.70 25.59
CA GLY A 188 13.41 3.00 26.74
C GLY A 188 12.01 3.54 27.08
N ASP A 189 11.83 4.86 26.96
CA ASP A 189 10.53 5.51 27.03
C ASP A 189 9.57 4.99 25.94
N ALA A 190 10.03 4.95 24.69
CA ALA A 190 9.23 4.51 23.55
C ALA A 190 8.81 3.03 23.67
N GLU A 191 9.74 2.14 24.03
CA GLU A 191 9.46 0.72 24.27
C GLU A 191 8.47 0.52 25.41
N SER A 192 8.59 1.31 26.49
CA SER A 192 7.67 1.25 27.63
C SER A 192 6.26 1.72 27.26
N LEU A 193 6.16 2.79 26.48
CA LEU A 193 4.89 3.32 25.99
C LEU A 193 4.20 2.32 25.04
N LEU A 194 4.94 1.81 24.06
CA LEU A 194 4.41 0.98 22.99
C LEU A 194 4.15 -0.47 23.42
N ALA A 195 4.67 -0.92 24.56
CA ALA A 195 4.38 -2.23 25.15
C ALA A 195 2.87 -2.49 25.35
N ALA A 196 2.09 -1.43 25.59
CA ALA A 196 0.64 -1.50 25.78
C ALA A 196 -0.15 -1.29 24.48
N ALA A 197 0.53 -1.03 23.36
CA ALA A 197 -0.12 -0.78 22.08
C ALA A 197 -0.67 -2.07 21.48
N ARG A 198 -1.78 -1.94 20.75
CA ARG A 198 -2.30 -2.98 19.84
C ARG A 198 -2.33 -2.43 18.44
N ILE A 199 -1.77 -3.17 17.49
CA ILE A 199 -1.80 -2.82 16.07
C ILE A 199 -2.72 -3.76 15.29
N GLU A 200 -3.49 -3.19 14.36
CA GLU A 200 -4.32 -3.89 13.38
C GLU A 200 -4.02 -3.32 11.99
N LEU A 201 -3.97 -4.20 10.99
CA LEU A 201 -3.54 -3.84 9.65
C LEU A 201 -4.63 -4.18 8.64
N PHE A 202 -4.83 -3.31 7.66
CA PHE A 202 -5.85 -3.47 6.65
C PHE A 202 -5.28 -3.21 5.26
N ARG A 203 -5.37 -4.18 4.36
CA ARG A 203 -5.02 -4.03 2.94
C ARG A 203 -6.17 -3.36 2.20
N VAL A 204 -5.87 -2.26 1.53
CA VAL A 204 -6.78 -1.54 0.65
C VAL A 204 -6.67 -2.13 -0.75
N ARG A 205 -7.71 -2.85 -1.16
CA ARG A 205 -7.82 -3.54 -2.45
C ARG A 205 -9.11 -3.12 -3.15
N GLU A 206 -9.25 -3.54 -4.40
CA GLU A 206 -10.52 -3.36 -5.12
C GLU A 206 -11.66 -4.12 -4.42
N PRO A 207 -12.92 -3.63 -4.53
CA PRO A 207 -14.06 -4.32 -3.96
C PRO A 207 -14.16 -5.77 -4.43
N GLY A 208 -14.34 -6.70 -3.48
CA GLY A 208 -14.44 -8.14 -3.75
C GLY A 208 -13.11 -8.87 -3.88
N ASP A 209 -11.97 -8.17 -3.80
CA ASP A 209 -10.66 -8.83 -3.70
C ASP A 209 -10.54 -9.57 -2.35
N PRO A 210 -10.32 -10.91 -2.35
CA PRO A 210 -10.17 -11.69 -1.12
C PRO A 210 -8.92 -11.33 -0.31
N ALA A 211 -7.93 -10.65 -0.90
CA ALA A 211 -6.76 -10.14 -0.19
C ALA A 211 -7.01 -8.78 0.50
N GLY A 212 -8.18 -8.16 0.29
CA GLY A 212 -8.58 -6.89 0.91
C GLY A 212 -9.11 -7.07 2.33
N GLY A 213 -9.02 -6.01 3.13
CA GLY A 213 -9.49 -6.00 4.52
C GLY A 213 -8.38 -6.37 5.49
N HIS A 214 -8.74 -6.98 6.63
CA HIS A 214 -7.81 -7.25 7.72
C HIS A 214 -6.66 -8.16 7.29
N ALA A 215 -5.41 -7.69 7.42
CA ALA A 215 -4.22 -8.45 7.15
C ALA A 215 -3.81 -9.23 8.41
N GLU A 216 -3.52 -10.51 8.27
CA GLU A 216 -3.06 -11.34 9.40
C GLU A 216 -1.73 -10.85 9.96
N ARG A 217 -0.85 -10.30 9.11
CA ARG A 217 0.50 -9.84 9.47
C ARG A 217 0.95 -8.66 8.60
N PRO A 218 1.85 -7.82 9.14
CA PRO A 218 2.60 -6.85 8.33
C PRO A 218 3.56 -7.55 7.37
N CYS A 219 4.17 -6.78 6.45
CA CYS A 219 5.31 -7.27 5.69
C CYS A 219 6.50 -7.62 6.64
N ASP A 220 7.41 -8.47 6.19
CA ASP A 220 8.50 -9.01 7.03
C ASP A 220 9.34 -7.90 7.69
N SER A 221 9.73 -6.86 6.94
CA SER A 221 10.53 -5.76 7.51
C SER A 221 9.75 -4.89 8.50
N CYS A 222 8.43 -4.71 8.29
CA CYS A 222 7.56 -4.00 9.22
C CYS A 222 7.34 -4.81 10.50
N LEU A 223 7.25 -6.14 10.39
CA LEU A 223 7.21 -7.02 11.55
C LEU A 223 8.46 -6.83 12.42
N ASN A 224 9.65 -6.87 11.82
CA ASN A 224 10.91 -6.65 12.52
C ASN A 224 10.94 -5.28 13.22
N PHE A 225 10.50 -4.23 12.53
CA PHE A 225 10.36 -2.88 13.09
C PHE A 225 9.41 -2.83 14.30
N LEU A 226 8.22 -3.43 14.19
CA LEU A 226 7.24 -3.42 15.26
C LEU A 226 7.69 -4.21 16.50
N VAL A 227 8.50 -5.26 16.31
CA VAL A 227 9.16 -5.95 17.43
C VAL A 227 10.24 -5.07 18.06
N HIS A 228 11.04 -4.37 17.25
CA HIS A 228 12.08 -3.45 17.76
C HIS A 228 11.48 -2.33 18.63
N PHE A 229 10.34 -1.78 18.24
CA PHE A 229 9.62 -0.76 19.02
C PHE A 229 8.70 -1.33 20.11
N ASN A 230 8.78 -2.64 20.39
CA ASN A 230 8.00 -3.34 21.42
C ASN A 230 6.46 -3.27 21.24
N VAL A 231 5.98 -3.02 20.02
CA VAL A 231 4.56 -3.10 19.64
C VAL A 231 4.13 -4.56 19.45
N LEU A 232 5.02 -5.37 18.87
CA LEU A 232 4.83 -6.81 18.70
C LEU A 232 5.80 -7.58 19.59
N ARG A 233 5.42 -8.82 19.93
CA ARG A 233 6.23 -9.70 20.77
C ARG A 233 7.43 -10.24 20.01
N TRP A 234 8.54 -10.46 20.72
CA TRP A 234 9.76 -11.06 20.15
C TRP A 234 9.53 -12.39 19.42
N SER A 235 8.52 -13.17 19.84
CA SER A 235 8.18 -14.46 19.22
C SER A 235 7.71 -14.32 17.77
N GLU A 236 7.22 -13.14 17.37
CA GLU A 236 6.79 -12.88 16.00
C GLU A 236 7.96 -12.93 15.01
N LEU A 237 9.20 -12.72 15.46
CA LEU A 237 10.41 -12.85 14.62
C LEU A 237 10.58 -14.26 14.02
N ALA A 238 9.89 -15.27 14.55
CA ALA A 238 9.82 -16.60 13.93
C ALA A 238 9.30 -16.53 12.48
N TYR A 239 8.48 -15.54 12.15
CA TYR A 239 7.89 -15.38 10.83
C TYR A 239 8.79 -14.69 9.81
N THR A 240 9.85 -14.03 10.26
CA THR A 240 10.80 -13.32 9.39
C THR A 240 12.16 -14.02 9.32
N GLN A 241 12.26 -15.24 9.86
CA GLN A 241 13.46 -16.07 9.78
C GLN A 241 13.93 -16.21 8.32
N GLU A 242 15.22 -15.97 8.12
CA GLU A 242 15.85 -16.15 6.82
C GLU A 242 15.62 -17.58 6.31
N TRP A 243 15.33 -17.68 5.02
CA TRP A 243 15.16 -18.94 4.33
C TRP A 243 15.87 -18.86 2.98
N LEU A 244 16.85 -19.73 2.79
CA LEU A 244 17.62 -19.87 1.56
C LEU A 244 17.35 -21.25 0.94
N PRO A 245 17.21 -21.33 -0.39
CA PRO A 245 17.11 -22.60 -1.09
C PRO A 245 18.44 -23.37 -0.99
N GLU A 246 18.36 -24.69 -1.11
CA GLU A 246 19.56 -25.51 -1.33
C GLU A 246 20.11 -25.23 -2.74
N HIS A 247 21.37 -25.62 -2.98
CA HIS A 247 21.95 -25.50 -4.31
C HIS A 247 21.35 -26.54 -5.27
N HIS A 248 20.96 -26.10 -6.46
CA HIS A 248 20.42 -26.93 -7.52
C HIS A 248 21.26 -26.79 -8.80
N SER A 249 21.34 -27.87 -9.59
CA SER A 249 21.86 -27.78 -10.95
C SER A 249 20.77 -27.18 -11.86
N PRO A 250 20.94 -25.96 -12.39
CA PRO A 250 19.89 -25.31 -13.17
C PRO A 250 19.71 -25.97 -14.53
N HIS A 251 18.46 -26.11 -14.98
CA HIS A 251 18.17 -26.65 -16.31
C HIS A 251 18.72 -25.78 -17.45
N ARG A 252 18.91 -24.47 -17.23
CA ARG A 252 19.60 -23.54 -18.13
C ARG A 252 20.81 -22.87 -17.46
N PRO A 253 21.99 -23.49 -17.51
CA PRO A 253 23.21 -22.88 -16.99
C PRO A 253 23.49 -21.53 -17.64
N GLY A 254 23.82 -20.52 -16.83
CA GLY A 254 24.24 -19.20 -17.29
C GLY A 254 23.11 -18.21 -17.64
N ARG A 255 21.83 -18.61 -17.57
CA ARG A 255 20.69 -17.67 -17.74
C ARG A 255 20.52 -16.74 -16.54
N PHE A 256 20.76 -17.27 -15.35
CA PHE A 256 20.62 -16.56 -14.07
C PHE A 256 21.89 -16.69 -13.23
N PRO A 257 22.17 -15.72 -12.33
CA PRO A 257 23.11 -15.93 -11.23
C PRO A 257 22.78 -17.20 -10.44
N ALA A 258 23.78 -17.89 -9.90
CA ALA A 258 23.59 -19.20 -9.26
C ALA A 258 22.52 -19.17 -8.17
N GLU A 259 22.55 -18.15 -7.31
CA GLU A 259 21.60 -17.96 -6.23
C GLU A 259 20.15 -17.72 -6.70
N VAL A 260 19.98 -17.01 -7.82
CA VAL A 260 18.66 -16.80 -8.44
C VAL A 260 18.18 -18.11 -9.04
N ALA A 261 19.06 -18.85 -9.70
CA ALA A 261 18.73 -20.14 -10.29
C ALA A 261 18.29 -21.14 -9.21
N ASP A 262 19.02 -21.23 -8.09
CA ASP A 262 18.68 -22.09 -6.95
C ASP A 262 17.29 -21.76 -6.40
N ALA A 263 16.98 -20.48 -6.24
CA ALA A 263 15.67 -20.04 -5.76
C ALA A 263 14.53 -20.32 -6.75
N LEU A 264 14.78 -20.17 -8.06
CA LEU A 264 13.79 -20.49 -9.09
C LEU A 264 13.53 -22.01 -9.16
N MET A 265 14.60 -22.82 -9.08
CA MET A 265 14.49 -24.28 -9.05
C MET A 265 13.68 -24.75 -7.82
N ASP A 266 13.98 -24.22 -6.62
CA ASP A 266 13.18 -24.52 -5.42
C ASP A 266 11.72 -24.06 -5.56
N ALA A 267 11.49 -22.93 -6.24
CA ALA A 267 10.17 -22.39 -6.50
C ALA A 267 9.35 -23.19 -7.52
N GLY A 268 9.91 -24.28 -8.08
CA GLY A 268 9.27 -25.15 -9.06
C GLY A 268 9.45 -24.70 -10.51
N TRP A 269 10.52 -23.97 -10.82
CA TRP A 269 10.80 -23.57 -12.21
C TRP A 269 11.22 -24.77 -13.05
N GLU A 270 10.35 -25.16 -13.98
CA GLU A 270 10.56 -26.24 -14.92
C GLU A 270 10.22 -25.83 -16.35
N GLU A 271 10.95 -26.39 -17.32
CA GLU A 271 10.64 -26.25 -18.74
C GLU A 271 9.89 -27.49 -19.21
N GLY A 272 8.57 -27.36 -19.31
CA GLY A 272 7.69 -28.47 -19.69
C GLY A 272 6.66 -28.06 -20.73
N GLY A 273 6.28 -29.00 -21.60
CA GLY A 273 5.21 -28.78 -22.58
C GLY A 273 3.83 -28.53 -21.95
N LEU A 274 3.66 -28.84 -20.66
CA LEU A 274 2.42 -28.56 -19.92
C LEU A 274 2.27 -27.08 -19.55
N ASN A 275 3.35 -26.28 -19.60
CA ASN A 275 3.33 -24.88 -19.21
C ASN A 275 2.31 -24.06 -20.01
N GLU A 276 2.15 -24.36 -21.31
CA GLU A 276 1.17 -23.69 -22.17
C GLU A 276 -0.27 -23.92 -21.70
N VAL A 277 -0.60 -25.15 -21.31
CA VAL A 277 -1.95 -25.50 -20.85
C VAL A 277 -2.23 -24.90 -19.48
N LEU A 278 -1.28 -24.97 -18.56
CA LEU A 278 -1.38 -24.35 -17.23
C LEU A 278 -1.55 -22.84 -17.34
N CYS A 279 -0.73 -22.19 -18.16
CA CYS A 279 -0.80 -20.75 -18.43
C CYS A 279 -2.16 -20.36 -19.03
N ALA A 280 -2.64 -21.08 -20.05
CA ALA A 280 -3.94 -20.79 -20.67
C ALA A 280 -5.10 -20.89 -19.67
N GLY A 281 -5.05 -21.85 -18.75
CA GLY A 281 -6.02 -21.97 -17.65
C GLY A 281 -5.98 -20.76 -16.72
N ALA A 282 -4.80 -20.43 -16.20
CA ALA A 282 -4.63 -19.31 -15.27
C ALA A 282 -5.02 -17.96 -15.88
N ILE A 283 -4.69 -17.72 -17.15
CA ILE A 283 -5.09 -16.50 -17.88
C ILE A 283 -6.60 -16.43 -18.01
N ARG A 284 -7.26 -17.54 -18.43
CA ARG A 284 -8.72 -17.57 -18.59
C ARG A 284 -9.41 -17.22 -17.28
N GLU A 285 -9.06 -17.91 -16.19
CA GLU A 285 -9.64 -17.67 -14.86
C GLU A 285 -9.37 -16.25 -14.36
N THR A 286 -8.17 -15.71 -14.61
CA THR A 286 -7.85 -14.30 -14.29
C THR A 286 -8.76 -13.33 -15.04
N CYS A 287 -9.09 -13.61 -16.31
CA CYS A 287 -9.96 -12.75 -17.13
C CYS A 287 -11.45 -12.90 -16.81
N GLU A 288 -11.86 -13.96 -16.10
CA GLU A 288 -13.24 -14.14 -15.64
C GLU A 288 -13.59 -13.15 -14.51
N VAL A 289 -12.60 -12.73 -13.72
CA VAL A 289 -12.75 -11.71 -12.69
C VAL A 289 -12.78 -10.32 -13.35
N ARG A 290 -13.84 -9.56 -13.07
CA ARG A 290 -14.05 -8.21 -13.61
C ARG A 290 -13.87 -7.17 -12.51
N GLY A 291 -13.19 -6.08 -12.86
CA GLY A 291 -13.24 -4.84 -12.08
C GLY A 291 -14.56 -4.12 -12.29
N ALA A 292 -14.73 -2.98 -11.63
CA ALA A 292 -15.91 -2.14 -11.77
C ALA A 292 -15.96 -1.44 -13.14
N ARG A 293 -14.81 -1.07 -13.71
CA ARG A 293 -14.73 -0.40 -15.03
C ARG A 293 -13.92 -1.18 -16.05
N HIS A 294 -12.94 -1.93 -15.60
CA HIS A 294 -11.99 -2.62 -16.47
C HIS A 294 -12.05 -4.15 -16.31
N ARG A 295 -11.44 -4.81 -17.28
CA ARG A 295 -11.20 -6.26 -17.28
C ARG A 295 -9.76 -6.51 -17.70
N HIS A 296 -9.18 -7.60 -17.22
CA HIS A 296 -7.88 -8.03 -17.73
C HIS A 296 -8.02 -8.54 -19.17
N GLU A 297 -7.10 -8.13 -20.03
CA GLU A 297 -7.00 -8.61 -21.41
C GLU A 297 -5.57 -9.08 -21.66
N PRO A 298 -5.34 -10.37 -21.96
CA PRO A 298 -4.00 -10.87 -22.17
C PRO A 298 -3.43 -10.36 -23.49
N PHE A 299 -2.12 -10.20 -23.53
CA PHE A 299 -1.35 -9.84 -24.71
C PHE A 299 -0.09 -10.70 -24.82
N PRO A 300 0.59 -10.73 -25.99
CA PRO A 300 1.66 -11.70 -26.23
C PRO A 300 2.79 -11.70 -25.19
N ALA A 301 3.17 -10.53 -24.66
CA ALA A 301 4.21 -10.44 -23.64
C ALA A 301 3.79 -11.10 -22.31
N ALA A 302 2.56 -10.87 -21.84
CA ALA A 302 2.02 -11.51 -20.65
C ALA A 302 1.92 -13.03 -20.80
N VAL A 303 1.46 -13.52 -21.96
CA VAL A 303 1.40 -14.96 -22.25
C VAL A 303 2.79 -15.57 -22.21
N ARG A 304 3.79 -14.96 -22.84
CA ARG A 304 5.18 -15.45 -22.80
C ARG A 304 5.74 -15.48 -21.37
N ALA A 305 5.51 -14.44 -20.60
CA ALA A 305 5.97 -14.33 -19.21
C ALA A 305 5.39 -15.47 -18.35
N LEU A 306 4.08 -15.67 -18.41
CA LEU A 306 3.38 -16.67 -17.63
C LEU A 306 3.67 -18.11 -18.08
N THR A 307 3.91 -18.34 -19.37
CA THR A 307 4.35 -19.65 -19.88
C THR A 307 5.80 -19.97 -19.49
N ALA A 308 6.67 -18.96 -19.43
CA ALA A 308 8.08 -19.15 -19.06
C ALA A 308 8.27 -19.44 -17.56
N PHE A 309 7.38 -18.88 -16.72
CA PHE A 309 7.43 -19.01 -15.25
C PHE A 309 6.04 -19.27 -14.69
N PRO A 310 5.43 -20.43 -14.96
CA PRO A 310 4.05 -20.70 -14.57
C PRO A 310 3.94 -20.95 -13.06
N ALA A 311 3.29 -20.02 -12.35
CA ALA A 311 2.89 -20.19 -10.95
C ALA A 311 4.03 -20.61 -9.99
N LEU A 312 5.22 -20.04 -10.17
CA LEU A 312 6.33 -20.20 -9.22
C LEU A 312 5.89 -19.84 -7.81
N LEU A 313 6.48 -20.48 -6.80
CA LEU A 313 6.32 -20.11 -5.40
C LEU A 313 7.68 -19.98 -4.73
N SER A 314 8.29 -18.80 -4.82
CA SER A 314 9.56 -18.55 -4.15
C SER A 314 9.35 -18.48 -2.64
N ARG A 315 10.13 -19.31 -1.93
CA ARG A 315 10.20 -19.29 -0.47
C ARG A 315 11.39 -18.48 0.04
N ARG A 316 12.31 -18.07 -0.86
CA ARG A 316 13.47 -17.25 -0.53
C ARG A 316 13.02 -16.03 0.26
N ARG A 317 13.64 -15.81 1.40
CA ARG A 317 13.30 -14.73 2.34
C ARG A 317 14.52 -14.35 3.14
N GLY A 318 14.70 -13.05 3.38
CA GLY A 318 15.77 -12.54 4.24
C GLY A 318 16.37 -11.26 3.69
N PRO A 319 17.49 -10.82 4.28
CA PRO A 319 18.22 -9.66 3.78
C PRO A 319 18.67 -9.84 2.32
N GLY A 320 18.44 -8.83 1.50
CA GLY A 320 18.95 -8.77 0.13
C GLY A 320 20.18 -7.87 -0.03
N GLU A 321 20.56 -7.61 -1.28
CA GLU A 321 21.64 -6.67 -1.61
C GLU A 321 21.32 -5.24 -1.11
N GLN A 322 20.07 -4.80 -1.22
CA GLN A 322 19.62 -3.44 -0.91
C GLN A 322 18.29 -3.41 -0.16
N VAL A 323 17.34 -4.27 -0.51
CA VAL A 323 16.03 -4.39 0.13
C VAL A 323 15.73 -5.82 0.58
N TRP A 324 14.79 -5.97 1.51
CA TRP A 324 14.37 -7.27 2.02
C TRP A 324 13.73 -8.13 0.92
N ILE A 325 14.18 -9.38 0.83
CA ILE A 325 13.66 -10.37 -0.11
C ILE A 325 12.40 -10.97 0.49
N SER A 326 11.28 -10.75 -0.19
CA SER A 326 9.98 -11.29 0.21
C SER A 326 9.61 -12.50 -0.63
N ARG A 327 8.85 -13.42 -0.02
CA ARG A 327 8.26 -14.55 -0.73
C ARG A 327 7.29 -14.05 -1.80
N PHE A 328 7.34 -14.63 -2.99
CA PHE A 328 6.45 -14.24 -4.08
C PHE A 328 5.96 -15.43 -4.89
N THR A 329 4.93 -15.18 -5.70
CA THR A 329 4.43 -16.12 -6.69
C THR A 329 4.19 -15.44 -8.04
N THR A 330 4.39 -16.17 -9.14
CA THR A 330 4.08 -15.74 -10.52
C THR A 330 2.71 -16.25 -10.99
N ASN A 331 1.78 -16.44 -10.06
CA ASN A 331 0.41 -16.83 -10.37
C ASN A 331 -0.46 -15.57 -10.61
N PRO A 332 -0.98 -15.34 -11.84
CA PRO A 332 -1.74 -14.13 -12.18
C PRO A 332 -3.07 -14.05 -11.42
N LEU A 333 -3.59 -15.17 -10.92
CA LEU A 333 -4.80 -15.19 -10.10
C LEU A 333 -4.68 -14.37 -8.81
N ARG A 334 -3.45 -14.18 -8.31
CA ARG A 334 -3.20 -13.33 -7.15
C ARG A 334 -3.43 -11.84 -7.41
N GLY A 335 -3.54 -11.44 -8.67
CA GLY A 335 -3.91 -10.10 -9.09
C GLY A 335 -5.21 -10.04 -9.91
N ALA A 336 -6.03 -11.10 -9.92
CA ALA A 336 -7.22 -11.15 -10.80
C ALA A 336 -8.28 -10.07 -10.47
N HIS A 337 -8.32 -9.60 -9.22
CA HIS A 337 -9.22 -8.53 -8.78
C HIS A 337 -8.61 -7.13 -8.98
N SER A 338 -7.50 -6.98 -9.71
CA SER A 338 -6.77 -5.71 -9.82
C SER A 338 -7.00 -4.96 -11.14
N ALA A 339 -8.11 -5.23 -11.83
CA ALA A 339 -8.34 -4.72 -13.18
C ALA A 339 -8.42 -3.18 -13.23
N ASP A 340 -9.08 -2.53 -12.27
CA ASP A 340 -9.17 -1.07 -12.26
C ASP A 340 -7.85 -0.42 -11.80
N THR A 341 -7.16 -1.06 -10.86
CA THR A 341 -5.86 -0.65 -10.32
C THR A 341 -4.78 -0.70 -11.39
N LEU A 342 -4.70 -1.80 -12.14
CA LEU A 342 -3.75 -1.92 -13.24
C LEU A 342 -4.14 -1.05 -14.42
N ALA A 343 -5.42 -0.76 -14.65
CA ALA A 343 -5.85 0.19 -15.66
C ALA A 343 -5.48 1.64 -15.31
N ASP A 344 -5.63 2.05 -14.04
CA ASP A 344 -5.18 3.35 -13.52
C ASP A 344 -3.67 3.53 -13.76
N PHE A 345 -2.87 2.52 -13.40
CA PHE A 345 -1.43 2.59 -13.61
C PHE A 345 -1.02 2.47 -15.09
N ALA A 346 -1.73 1.68 -15.89
CA ALA A 346 -1.52 1.58 -17.34
C ALA A 346 -1.73 2.94 -18.05
N ALA A 347 -2.69 3.76 -17.59
CA ALA A 347 -2.92 5.09 -18.12
C ALA A 347 -1.72 6.02 -17.88
N VAL A 348 -1.02 5.88 -16.75
CA VAL A 348 0.20 6.61 -16.42
C VAL A 348 1.38 6.13 -17.27
N LEU A 349 1.54 4.81 -17.43
CA LEU A 349 2.64 4.23 -18.21
C LEU A 349 2.47 4.37 -19.73
N GLY A 350 1.24 4.58 -20.21
CA GLY A 350 0.92 4.51 -21.64
C GLY A 350 1.05 3.09 -22.23
N SER A 351 0.99 2.04 -21.41
CA SER A 351 1.01 0.65 -21.87
C SER A 351 0.08 -0.23 -21.03
N ARG A 352 -0.59 -1.19 -21.68
CA ARG A 352 -1.50 -2.11 -20.98
C ARG A 352 -0.71 -3.03 -20.04
N LEU A 353 -1.31 -3.34 -18.89
CA LEU A 353 -0.76 -4.22 -17.88
C LEU A 353 -1.61 -5.48 -17.72
N PHE A 354 -0.95 -6.60 -17.44
CA PHE A 354 -1.58 -7.86 -17.07
C PHE A 354 -0.97 -8.36 -15.76
N PRO A 355 -1.79 -8.87 -14.81
CA PRO A 355 -1.28 -9.38 -13.54
C PRO A 355 -0.34 -10.57 -13.80
N PHE A 356 0.80 -10.55 -13.12
CA PHE A 356 1.83 -11.58 -13.23
C PHE A 356 1.95 -12.38 -11.93
N GLY A 357 1.65 -11.77 -10.78
CA GLY A 357 1.92 -12.41 -9.50
C GLY A 357 1.70 -11.52 -8.29
N SER A 358 2.24 -11.95 -7.15
CA SER A 358 2.18 -11.19 -5.90
C SER A 358 3.29 -11.56 -4.92
N GLU A 359 3.76 -10.59 -4.14
CA GLU A 359 4.59 -10.80 -2.93
C GLU A 359 3.67 -10.92 -1.71
N HIS A 360 3.34 -12.16 -1.30
CA HIS A 360 2.53 -12.47 -0.11
C HIS A 360 1.19 -11.71 0.04
N GLY A 361 0.59 -11.24 -1.06
CA GLY A 361 -0.61 -10.42 -1.01
C GLY A 361 -0.38 -8.97 -0.56
N GLU A 362 0.87 -8.54 -0.39
CA GLU A 362 1.28 -7.15 -0.11
C GLU A 362 1.41 -6.36 -1.41
N SER A 363 2.05 -6.94 -2.41
CA SER A 363 2.32 -6.29 -3.70
C SER A 363 1.64 -7.03 -4.84
N ILE A 364 1.17 -6.30 -5.84
CA ILE A 364 0.73 -6.85 -7.14
C ILE A 364 1.93 -6.77 -8.09
N LEU A 365 2.29 -7.88 -8.71
CA LEU A 365 3.28 -7.91 -9.80
C LEU A 365 2.52 -7.88 -11.12
N ALA A 366 2.95 -7.05 -12.07
CA ALA A 366 2.33 -6.93 -13.38
C ALA A 366 3.38 -6.85 -14.50
N VAL A 367 3.04 -7.38 -15.66
CA VAL A 367 3.82 -7.28 -16.90
C VAL A 367 3.10 -6.35 -17.86
N ASP A 368 3.84 -5.56 -18.62
CA ASP A 368 3.29 -4.71 -19.68
C ASP A 368 3.46 -5.29 -21.09
N GLU A 369 2.93 -4.59 -22.10
CA GLU A 369 2.97 -5.05 -23.49
C GLU A 369 4.39 -5.17 -24.07
N GLN A 370 5.35 -4.43 -23.50
CA GLN A 370 6.75 -4.51 -23.89
C GLN A 370 7.49 -5.65 -23.18
N GLY A 371 6.88 -6.27 -22.16
CA GLY A 371 7.47 -7.32 -21.34
C GLY A 371 8.17 -6.82 -20.09
N ARG A 372 8.11 -5.51 -19.82
CA ARG A 372 8.63 -4.91 -18.59
C ARG A 372 7.78 -5.34 -17.40
N VAL A 373 8.39 -5.44 -16.23
CA VAL A 373 7.72 -5.90 -15.01
C VAL A 373 7.71 -4.80 -13.96
N PHE A 374 6.56 -4.64 -13.31
CA PHE A 374 6.32 -3.66 -12.27
C PHE A 374 5.77 -4.32 -11.01
N ALA A 375 6.03 -3.70 -9.86
CA ALA A 375 5.35 -3.99 -8.60
C ALA A 375 4.53 -2.78 -8.15
N LEU A 376 3.33 -3.03 -7.62
CA LEU A 376 2.47 -2.02 -7.00
C LEU A 376 2.19 -2.46 -5.56
N ASP A 377 2.48 -1.60 -4.60
CA ASP A 377 2.30 -1.88 -3.17
C ASP A 377 1.87 -0.61 -2.41
N GLN A 378 1.84 -0.69 -1.08
CA GLN A 378 1.43 0.43 -0.22
C GLN A 378 2.37 1.64 -0.28
N ALA A 379 3.61 1.48 -0.76
CA ALA A 379 4.61 2.54 -0.86
C ALA A 379 4.70 3.17 -2.26
N GLY A 380 4.05 2.57 -3.26
CA GLY A 380 3.94 3.13 -4.60
C GLY A 380 4.04 2.09 -5.71
N GLU A 381 4.58 2.53 -6.83
CA GLU A 381 4.77 1.74 -8.03
C GLU A 381 6.27 1.68 -8.40
N TRP A 382 6.73 0.53 -8.84
CA TRP A 382 8.16 0.21 -8.95
C TRP A 382 8.48 -0.51 -10.24
N PHE A 383 9.54 -0.11 -10.93
CA PHE A 383 10.06 -0.80 -12.11
C PHE A 383 11.06 -1.89 -11.69
N LEU A 384 10.68 -3.15 -11.87
CA LEU A 384 11.49 -4.30 -11.44
C LEU A 384 12.53 -4.72 -12.48
N GLY A 385 12.21 -4.59 -13.76
CA GLY A 385 13.09 -5.03 -14.84
C GLY A 385 12.51 -4.83 -16.23
N ALA A 386 13.42 -4.75 -17.21
CA ALA A 386 13.06 -4.59 -18.62
C ALA A 386 12.42 -5.86 -19.23
N ASP A 387 12.62 -7.00 -18.57
CA ASP A 387 12.01 -8.29 -18.85
C ASP A 387 11.82 -9.09 -17.56
N VAL A 388 11.20 -10.27 -17.68
CA VAL A 388 10.88 -11.14 -16.54
C VAL A 388 12.14 -11.69 -15.87
N ASP A 389 13.20 -11.97 -16.61
CA ASP A 389 14.44 -12.52 -16.05
C ASP A 389 15.13 -11.46 -15.16
N ALA A 390 15.20 -10.21 -15.66
CA ALA A 390 15.69 -9.08 -14.90
C ALA A 390 14.83 -8.83 -13.65
N ALA A 391 13.50 -8.89 -13.77
CA ALA A 391 12.60 -8.68 -12.64
C ALA A 391 12.73 -9.75 -11.56
N LEU A 392 12.80 -11.03 -11.94
CA LEU A 392 13.02 -12.14 -11.00
C LEU A 392 14.38 -12.02 -10.33
N THR A 393 15.41 -11.60 -11.07
CA THR A 393 16.75 -11.32 -10.51
C THR A 393 16.69 -10.18 -9.48
N THR A 394 16.00 -9.07 -9.79
CA THR A 394 15.79 -7.95 -8.87
C THR A 394 15.14 -8.40 -7.57
N LEU A 395 14.05 -9.18 -7.66
CA LEU A 395 13.32 -9.68 -6.49
C LEU A 395 14.15 -10.67 -5.67
N LEU A 396 14.80 -11.64 -6.32
CA LEU A 396 15.51 -12.73 -5.65
C LEU A 396 16.88 -12.31 -5.09
N LEU A 397 17.49 -11.25 -5.61
CA LEU A 397 18.69 -10.67 -5.00
C LEU A 397 18.38 -9.51 -4.05
N GLY A 398 17.12 -9.08 -3.98
CA GLY A 398 16.70 -7.95 -3.15
C GLY A 398 17.39 -6.66 -3.56
N ARG A 399 17.39 -6.36 -4.87
CA ARG A 399 17.87 -5.09 -5.41
C ARG A 399 16.77 -4.04 -5.30
N GLU A 400 17.18 -2.81 -5.05
CA GLU A 400 16.25 -1.68 -4.96
C GLU A 400 15.75 -1.31 -6.36
N PRO A 401 14.45 -1.48 -6.66
CA PRO A 401 13.91 -1.09 -7.96
C PRO A 401 13.69 0.43 -8.02
N ALA A 402 13.74 0.97 -9.24
CA ALA A 402 13.43 2.39 -9.46
C ALA A 402 11.94 2.67 -9.18
N ARG A 403 11.64 3.74 -8.44
CA ARG A 403 10.27 4.17 -8.20
C ARG A 403 9.71 4.84 -9.46
N VAL A 404 8.49 4.48 -9.83
CA VAL A 404 7.74 5.15 -10.90
C VAL A 404 7.06 6.39 -10.33
N ARG A 405 7.32 7.54 -10.93
CA ARG A 405 6.71 8.82 -10.60
C ARG A 405 5.28 8.90 -11.14
N ASP A 406 4.51 9.86 -10.65
CA ASP A 406 3.12 10.05 -11.09
C ASP A 406 2.99 10.49 -12.57
N ASP A 407 4.09 10.89 -13.21
CA ASP A 407 4.19 11.17 -14.65
C ASP A 407 4.61 9.95 -15.51
N GLY A 408 4.81 8.79 -14.88
CA GLY A 408 5.20 7.54 -15.54
C GLY A 408 6.70 7.37 -15.78
N THR A 409 7.55 8.31 -15.34
CA THR A 409 9.01 8.18 -15.43
C THR A 409 9.61 7.44 -14.23
N TRP A 410 10.80 6.84 -14.38
CA TRP A 410 11.56 6.21 -13.28
C TRP A 410 13.07 6.45 -13.43
#